data_AF-A0AAX3W5T8-F1
#
_entry.id   AF-A0AAX3W5T8-F1
#
_cell.length_a   1.000
_cell.length_b   1.000
_cell.length_c   1.000
_cell.angle_alpha   90.00
_cell.angle_beta   90.00
_cell.angle_gamma   90.00
#
_symmetry.space_group_name_H-M   'P 1'
#
loop_
_entity.id
_entity.type
_entity.pdbx_description
1 polymer ?
#
loop_
_entity_poly.entity_id
_entity_poly.type
_entity_poly.pdbx_seq_one_letter_code
_entity_poly.pdbx_strand_id
1 'polypeptide(L)' 'MEKFLEKIFVIFLFLSILTALIMVFLQMVGLIIGNGEFIIKVNDILLTPSIILASIFAGIAFILGYFPKYKDNN' A
#
# COMPACT_ATOMS: atom_id res chain seq x y z
N MET A 1 3.57 12.84 -19.50
CA MET A 1 2.47 12.24 -18.74
C MET A 1 2.92 10.95 -18.05
N GLU A 2 3.55 10.02 -18.78
CA GLU A 2 4.09 8.76 -18.23
C GLU A 2 5.01 8.94 -17.00
N LYS A 3 6.06 9.77 -17.10
CA LYS A 3 6.99 10.03 -15.96
C LYS A 3 6.29 10.59 -14.71
N PHE A 4 5.19 11.31 -14.89
CA PHE A 4 4.42 11.87 -13.78
C PHE A 4 3.58 10.78 -13.11
N LEU A 5 2.88 9.95 -13.90
CA LEU A 5 2.15 8.78 -13.40
C LEU A 5 3.09 7.79 -12.71
N GLU A 6 4.27 7.54 -13.26
CA GLU A 6 5.31 6.70 -12.66
C GLU A 6 5.75 7.23 -11.29
N LYS A 7 5.99 8.54 -11.18
CA LYS A 7 6.37 9.15 -9.90
C LYS A 7 5.26 9.04 -8.86
N ILE A 8 4.00 9.25 -9.25
CA ILE A 8 2.85 9.08 -8.36
C ILE A 8 2.70 7.60 -7.96
N PHE A 9 2.80 6.68 -8.92
CA PHE A 9 2.76 5.24 -8.66
C PHE A 9 3.76 4.84 -7.58
N VAL A 10 5.03 5.25 -7.73
CA VAL A 10 6.08 4.92 -6.76
C VAL A 10 5.78 5.50 -5.37
N ILE A 11 5.29 6.75 -5.30
CA ILE A 11 4.96 7.39 -4.02
C ILE A 11 3.83 6.63 -3.31
N PHE A 12 2.73 6.32 -4.02
CA PHE A 12 1.59 5.63 -3.44
C PHE A 12 1.91 4.16 -3.10
N LEU A 13 2.70 3.49 -3.94
CA LEU A 13 3.21 2.14 -3.66
C LEU A 13 4.04 2.14 -2.37
N PHE A 14 4.99 3.07 -2.26
CA PHE A 14 5.84 3.18 -1.07
C PHE A 14 5.03 3.48 0.19
N LEU A 15 4.08 4.43 0.13
CA LEU A 15 3.20 4.74 1.25
C LEU A 15 2.32 3.57 1.65
N SER A 16 1.78 2.82 0.68
CA SER A 16 0.96 1.63 0.94
C SER A 16 1.76 0.56 1.67
N ILE A 17 2.95 0.24 1.15
CA ILE A 17 3.86 -0.73 1.77
C ILE A 17 4.27 -0.29 3.18
N LEU A 18 4.63 0.98 3.34
CA LEU A 18 5.04 1.52 4.64
C LEU A 18 3.90 1.46 5.67
N THR A 19 2.68 1.79 5.26
CA THR A 19 1.49 1.73 6.13
C THR A 19 1.19 0.29 6.54
N ALA A 20 1.21 -0.65 5.59
CA ALA A 20 1.02 -2.07 5.87
C ALA A 20 2.11 -2.62 6.80
N LEU A 21 3.36 -2.21 6.60
CA LEU A 21 4.48 -2.62 7.44
C LEU A 21 4.32 -2.12 8.88
N ILE A 22 3.96 -0.84 9.05
CA ILE A 22 3.69 -0.25 10.38
C ILE A 22 2.54 -0.99 11.06
N MET A 23 1.47 -1.30 10.34
CA MET A 23 0.33 -2.05 10.86
C MET A 23 0.77 -3.41 11.40
N VAL A 24 1.49 -4.20 10.60
CA VAL A 24 1.99 -5.52 11.01
C VAL A 24 2.96 -5.41 12.19
N PHE A 25 3.83 -4.41 12.21
CA PHE A 25 4.76 -4.18 13.32
C PHE A 25 4.03 -3.89 14.63
N LEU A 26 3.02 -3.00 14.60
CA LEU A 26 2.21 -2.70 15.78
C LEU A 26 1.37 -3.91 16.21
N GLN A 27 0.82 -4.69 15.27
CA GLN A 27 0.12 -5.94 15.59
C GLN A 27 1.06 -6.94 16.30
N MET A 28 2.32 -7.06 15.85
CA MET A 28 3.33 -7.88 16.55
C MET A 28 3.60 -7.37 17.97
N VAL A 29 3.74 -6.06 18.18
CA VAL A 29 3.86 -5.48 19.53
C VAL A 29 2.65 -5.84 20.37
N GLY A 30 1.44 -5.71 19.82
CA GLY A 30 0.18 -6.10 20.46
C GLY A 30 0.13 -7.56 20.90
N LEU A 31 0.66 -8.46 20.08
CA LEU A 31 0.76 -9.88 20.39
C LEU A 31 1.75 -10.14 21.55
N ILE A 32 2.92 -9.49 21.52
CA ILE A 32 3.95 -9.64 22.57
C ILE A 32 3.42 -9.19 23.94
N ILE A 33 2.62 -8.12 23.98
CA ILE A 33 2.01 -7.62 25.22
C ILE A 33 0.69 -8.33 25.58
N GLY A 34 0.22 -9.26 24.75
CA GLY A 34 -1.05 -9.97 24.96
C GLY A 34 -2.31 -9.09 24.87
N ASN A 35 -2.23 -7.93 24.21
CA ASN A 35 -3.34 -6.98 24.13
C ASN A 35 -4.09 -7.10 22.80
N GLY A 36 -5.13 -7.94 22.79
CA GLY A 36 -5.98 -8.14 21.61
C GLY A 36 -6.74 -6.89 21.17
N GLU A 37 -7.15 -6.03 22.11
CA GLU A 37 -7.86 -4.78 21.79
C GLU A 37 -6.95 -3.81 21.02
N PHE A 38 -5.67 -3.74 21.38
CA PHE A 38 -4.68 -2.95 20.67
C PHE A 38 -4.50 -3.44 19.22
N ILE A 39 -4.43 -4.76 19.01
CA ILE A 39 -4.33 -5.36 17.67
C ILE A 39 -5.53 -4.97 16.80
N ILE A 40 -6.74 -5.05 17.35
CA ILE A 40 -7.98 -4.68 16.66
C ILE A 40 -7.98 -3.18 16.32
N LYS A 41 -7.64 -2.30 17.28
CA LYS A 41 -7.55 -0.85 17.04
C LYS A 41 -6.54 -0.49 15.94
N VAL A 42 -5.36 -1.11 15.97
CA VAL A 42 -4.33 -0.91 14.93
C VAL A 42 -4.88 -1.31 13.56
N ASN A 43 -5.58 -2.45 13.49
CA ASN A 43 -6.21 -2.92 12.26
C ASN A 43 -7.27 -1.93 11.76
N ASP A 44 -8.20 -1.51 12.62
CA ASP A 44 -9.30 -0.62 12.23
C ASP A 44 -8.81 0.73 11.71
N ILE A 45 -7.71 1.25 12.27
CA ILE A 45 -7.13 2.54 11.88
C ILE A 45 -6.32 2.43 10.59
N LEU A 46 -5.48 1.39 10.44
CA LEU A 46 -4.47 1.34 9.38
C LEU A 46 -4.88 0.51 8.15
N LEU A 47 -5.79 -0.44 8.29
CA LEU A 47 -6.22 -1.30 7.19
C LEU A 47 -6.86 -0.49 6.06
N THR A 48 -7.83 0.37 6.40
CA THR A 48 -8.57 1.17 5.40
C THR A 48 -7.64 2.12 4.63
N PRO A 49 -6.79 2.93 5.27
CA PRO A 49 -5.79 3.74 4.56
C PRO A 49 -4.86 2.91 3.67
N SER A 50 -4.39 1.75 4.15
CA SER A 50 -3.51 0.87 3.38
C SER A 50 -4.19 0.37 2.11
N ILE A 51 -5.47 -0.04 2.19
CA ILE A 51 -6.27 -0.49 1.04
C ILE A 51 -6.51 0.66 0.06
N ILE A 52 -6.80 1.86 0.54
CA ILE A 52 -7.00 3.04 -0.33
C ILE A 52 -5.70 3.33 -1.11
N LEU A 53 -4.56 3.39 -0.43
CA LEU A 53 -3.26 3.60 -1.07
C LEU A 53 -2.95 2.49 -2.08
N ALA A 54 -3.28 1.24 -1.73
CA ALA A 54 -3.10 0.09 -2.59
C ALA A 54 -3.93 0.18 -3.88
N SER A 55 -5.20 0.56 -3.73
CA SER A 55 -6.13 0.72 -4.84
C SER A 55 -5.67 1.83 -5.79
N ILE A 56 -5.13 2.93 -5.25
CA ILE A 56 -4.62 4.04 -6.07
C ILE A 56 -3.40 3.60 -6.88
N PHE A 57 -2.37 3.01 -6.27
CA PHE A 57 -1.20 2.60 -7.04
C PHE A 57 -1.56 1.50 -8.05
N ALA A 58 -2.46 0.57 -7.71
CA ALA A 58 -2.90 -0.48 -8.62
C ALA A 58 -3.64 0.10 -9.85
N GLY A 59 -4.52 1.08 -9.63
CA GLY A 59 -5.18 1.81 -10.73
C GLY A 59 -4.18 2.53 -11.64
N ILE A 60 -3.15 3.16 -11.06
CA ILE A 60 -2.10 3.81 -11.85
C ILE A 60 -1.26 2.77 -12.60
N ALA A 61 -0.91 1.64 -11.98
CA ALA A 61 -0.18 0.55 -12.62
C ALA A 61 -0.94 0.01 -13.84
N PHE A 62 -2.26 -0.17 -13.70
CA PHE A 62 -3.12 -0.57 -14.80
C PHE A 62 -3.09 0.42 -15.96
N ILE A 63 -3.17 1.73 -15.68
CA ILE A 63 -3.04 2.79 -16.69
C ILE A 63 -1.65 2.77 -17.34
N LEU A 64 -0.59 2.60 -16.54
CA LEU A 64 0.79 2.53 -17.03
C LEU A 64 0.99 1.35 -18.00
N GLY A 65 0.32 0.22 -17.76
CA GLY A 65 0.37 -0.96 -18.62
C GLY A 65 -0.15 -0.77 -20.05
N TYR A 66 -0.93 0.29 -20.32
CA TYR A 66 -1.35 0.63 -21.70
C TYR A 66 -0.24 1.32 -22.51
N PHE A 67 0.78 1.89 -21.86
CA PHE A 67 1.86 2.55 -22.57
C PHE A 67 2.86 1.51 -23.12
N PRO A 68 3.31 1.66 -24.37
CA PRO A 68 4.15 0.67 -25.04
C PRO A 68 5.48 0.41 -24.33
N LYS A 69 5.97 1.37 -23.54
CA LYS A 69 7.18 1.24 -22.73
C LYS A 69 7.04 0.23 -21.57
N TYR A 70 5.82 0.01 -21.07
CA TYR A 70 5.53 -0.86 -19.93
C TYR A 70 4.65 -2.06 -20.32
N LYS A 71 4.39 -2.22 -21.62
CA LYS A 71 3.68 -3.38 -22.17
C LYS A 71 4.65 -4.56 -22.15
N ASP A 72 4.30 -5.64 -21.46
CA ASP A 72 5.09 -6.87 -21.50
C ASP A 72 5.23 -7.33 -22.96
N ASN A 73 6.45 -7.24 -23.47
CA ASN A 73 6.81 -7.82 -24.77
C ASN A 73 7.05 -9.31 -24.57
N ASN A 74 5.97 -10.07 -24.35
CA ASN A 74 5.96 -11.52 -24.49
C ASN A 74 5.42 -11.90 -25.88
#